data_AF-A0A665TBX2-F1
#
_entry.id   AF-A0A665TBX2-F1
#
_cell.length_a   1.000
_cell.length_b   1.000
_cell.length_c   1.000
_cell.angle_alpha   90.00
_cell.angle_beta   90.00
_cell.angle_gamma   90.00
#
_symmetry.space_group_name_H-M   'P 1'
#
loop_
_entity.id
_entity.type
_entity.pdbx_description
1 polymer ?
#
loop_
_entity_poly.entity_id
_entity_poly.type
_entity_poly.pdbx_seq_one_letter_code
_entity_poly.pdbx_strand_id
1 'polypeptide(L)'
;PHWTLSKCKVKKKKQSSCADRLNFVCWESRKYLAVDVRRLDVSLLRWFREGVAAALSVPAGRVHINRLNEKTNGIELFVSSDRLGMSEPLPAEEVIQSLNVRVLHRHLGHFGITEVSTEKNVLQGEQRDHVWSREGFYAIVLFFTIFVIVITCLMVLYRIKEKVQVSDRQLKAPPPDLHLTPTVPPDSAQRSKGTKVFSPDLKLENLEGMVRPLNVAVLTPRESAAREYLLSAGRPLTRQHLRDVVNNTHKLHAEFTEIPMNFIDPKDLDIPNHGTKNRYKTILPNPHSRVILKSKSSNDLLSSYINANYIRGYLGDEKAFIATQGPMVNTVNDFWQMAWQEEAPVIVMITKLKEKNEKCVLYWPEKRGIYGKIEVLVNSIRECEHYTTRSLTLKCGNQTRLLQHYWYTSWPDHKTPDSAMPLLQLMADVETDRRTTAAMGPVIVHCSAGIGRTGCFIATTIGCRQLQLEGVVDVLSITCQLRADRGGMIQTGEQYEFVHHALTLFEARLSAETGQ
;
A
#
# COMPACT_ATOMS: atom_id res chain seq x y z
N PRO A 1 -37.38 6.82 31.40
CA PRO A 1 -37.66 6.20 32.72
C PRO A 1 -37.82 4.68 32.58
N HIS A 2 -36.82 3.97 33.12
CA HIS A 2 -36.70 2.51 33.30
C HIS A 2 -36.84 1.59 32.08
N TRP A 3 -35.71 1.15 31.52
CA TRP A 3 -35.44 -0.29 31.36
C TRP A 3 -33.95 -0.55 31.62
N THR A 4 -33.72 -1.40 32.61
CA THR A 4 -32.44 -1.72 33.26
C THR A 4 -31.65 -2.77 32.47
N LEU A 5 -30.32 -2.64 32.50
CA LEU A 5 -29.38 -3.66 32.04
C LEU A 5 -29.69 -5.03 32.68
N SER A 6 -29.91 -6.04 31.86
CA SER A 6 -29.81 -7.44 32.27
C SER A 6 -28.77 -8.15 31.39
N LYS A 7 -27.66 -8.55 32.04
CA LYS A 7 -26.67 -9.49 31.49
C LYS A 7 -27.40 -10.79 31.15
N CYS A 8 -27.67 -11.02 29.87
CA CYS A 8 -28.26 -12.28 29.42
C CYS A 8 -27.17 -13.37 29.33
N LYS A 9 -26.98 -14.10 30.45
CA LYS A 9 -26.46 -15.48 30.44
C LYS A 9 -27.53 -16.36 29.78
N VAL A 10 -27.35 -16.76 28.53
CA VAL A 10 -28.21 -17.78 27.91
C VAL A 10 -27.62 -19.17 28.15
N LYS A 11 -28.33 -19.93 28.99
CA LYS A 11 -28.18 -21.36 29.22
C LYS A 11 -28.37 -22.14 27.91
N LYS A 12 -27.49 -23.12 27.66
CA LYS A 12 -27.72 -24.22 26.71
C LYS A 12 -29.02 -24.93 27.07
N LYS A 13 -30.04 -24.86 26.20
CA LYS A 13 -31.11 -25.86 26.11
C LYS A 13 -31.06 -26.46 24.70
N LYS A 14 -30.74 -27.76 24.64
CA LYS A 14 -30.89 -28.60 23.45
C LYS A 14 -32.37 -28.66 23.10
N GLN A 15 -32.73 -28.23 21.90
CA GLN A 15 -33.97 -28.64 21.25
C GLN A 15 -33.58 -29.00 19.81
N SER A 16 -33.56 -30.30 19.56
CA SER A 16 -33.36 -30.91 18.25
C SER A 16 -34.65 -30.81 17.45
N SER A 17 -34.61 -30.09 16.34
CA SER A 17 -35.56 -30.22 15.25
C SER A 17 -34.82 -29.75 13.99
N CYS A 18 -34.79 -30.60 12.97
CA CYS A 18 -34.24 -30.30 11.65
C CYS A 18 -34.93 -29.05 11.09
N ALA A 19 -34.18 -27.96 10.96
CA ALA A 19 -34.58 -26.78 10.19
C ALA A 19 -33.29 -26.20 9.62
N ASP A 20 -33.24 -26.09 8.29
CA ASP A 20 -32.09 -25.62 7.54
C ASP A 20 -31.62 -24.27 8.08
N ARG A 21 -30.40 -24.28 8.62
CA ARG A 21 -29.76 -23.11 9.21
C ARG A 21 -29.13 -22.30 8.11
N LEU A 22 -29.61 -21.08 7.97
CA LEU A 22 -29.02 -20.07 7.12
C LEU A 22 -27.68 -19.60 7.70
N ASN A 23 -26.60 -20.17 7.18
CA ASN A 23 -25.28 -19.58 7.27
C ASN A 23 -25.18 -18.47 6.23
N PHE A 24 -25.60 -17.24 6.56
CA PHE A 24 -25.19 -16.08 5.78
C PHE A 24 -23.75 -15.71 6.12
N VAL A 25 -22.85 -16.49 5.53
CA VAL A 25 -21.43 -16.19 5.40
C VAL A 25 -21.29 -15.12 4.34
N CYS A 26 -20.75 -13.96 4.71
CA CYS A 26 -20.05 -13.14 3.70
C CYS A 26 -18.77 -13.90 3.35
N TRP A 27 -18.82 -14.58 2.20
CA TRP A 27 -17.75 -15.20 1.42
C TRP A 27 -16.57 -15.92 2.05
N GLU A 28 -16.46 -17.19 1.69
CA GLU A 28 -15.19 -17.77 1.26
C GLU A 28 -14.67 -17.09 -0.02
N SER A 29 -14.08 -15.91 0.17
CA SER A 29 -13.06 -15.27 -0.67
C SER A 29 -12.70 -13.94 -0.01
N ARG A 30 -11.98 -14.02 1.13
CA ARG A 30 -11.24 -12.94 1.82
C ARG A 30 -11.64 -11.48 1.50
N LYS A 31 -12.77 -10.97 2.01
CA LYS A 31 -12.97 -9.52 2.27
C LYS A 31 -13.82 -9.31 3.53
N TYR A 32 -13.26 -8.62 4.52
CA TYR A 32 -13.83 -8.31 5.82
C TYR A 32 -14.75 -7.06 5.74
N LEU A 33 -15.74 -6.89 6.66
CA LEU A 33 -16.39 -5.57 6.84
C LEU A 33 -15.30 -4.51 7.05
N ALA A 34 -15.42 -3.34 6.41
CA ALA A 34 -14.46 -2.25 6.65
C ALA A 34 -14.65 -1.62 8.04
N VAL A 35 -15.87 -1.72 8.59
CA VAL A 35 -16.21 -1.34 9.97
C VAL A 35 -16.02 -2.54 10.89
N ASP A 36 -15.33 -2.34 12.02
CA ASP A 36 -15.15 -3.39 13.04
C ASP A 36 -16.50 -3.66 13.72
N VAL A 37 -16.96 -4.91 13.68
CA VAL A 37 -18.22 -5.35 14.27
C VAL A 37 -18.30 -5.05 15.78
N ARG A 38 -17.15 -4.94 16.46
CA ARG A 38 -17.06 -4.55 17.87
C ARG A 38 -17.39 -3.08 18.13
N ARG A 39 -17.50 -2.26 17.08
CA ARG A 39 -17.80 -0.82 17.15
C ARG A 39 -19.22 -0.49 16.66
N LEU A 40 -20.01 -1.50 16.31
CA LEU A 40 -21.39 -1.31 15.90
C LEU A 40 -22.28 -1.07 17.12
N ASP A 41 -22.80 0.14 17.23
CA ASP A 41 -23.84 0.47 18.20
C ASP A 41 -25.25 0.12 17.66
N VAL A 42 -26.27 0.30 18.49
CA VAL A 42 -27.67 -0.02 18.14
C VAL A 42 -28.16 0.81 16.95
N SER A 43 -27.67 2.05 16.78
CA SER A 43 -28.04 2.94 15.69
C SER A 43 -27.46 2.45 14.37
N LEU A 44 -26.20 2.03 14.35
CA LEU A 44 -25.52 1.47 13.20
C LEU A 44 -26.11 0.10 12.80
N LEU A 45 -26.48 -0.73 13.77
CA LEU A 45 -27.14 -2.01 13.50
C LEU A 45 -28.56 -1.80 12.92
N ARG A 46 -29.26 -0.75 13.36
CA ARG A 46 -30.57 -0.37 12.79
C ARG A 46 -30.43 0.11 11.35
N TRP A 47 -29.46 0.99 11.08
CA TRP A 47 -29.15 1.45 9.73
C TRP A 47 -28.75 0.29 8.82
N PHE A 48 -27.88 -0.60 9.31
CA PHE A 48 -27.47 -1.80 8.58
C PHE A 48 -28.69 -2.66 8.18
N ARG A 49 -29.59 -2.90 9.14
CA ARG A 49 -30.85 -3.63 8.90
C ARG A 49 -31.73 -2.96 7.86
N GLU A 50 -31.86 -1.63 7.92
CA GLU A 50 -32.66 -0.84 6.97
C GLU A 50 -32.07 -0.88 5.56
N GLY A 51 -30.74 -0.82 5.42
CA GLY A 51 -30.08 -0.92 4.12
C GLY A 51 -30.23 -2.30 3.48
N VAL A 52 -30.16 -3.39 4.27
CA VAL A 52 -30.43 -4.76 3.80
C VAL A 52 -31.90 -4.91 3.39
N ALA A 53 -32.83 -4.38 4.20
CA ALA A 53 -34.25 -4.43 3.91
C ALA A 53 -34.62 -3.65 2.62
N ALA A 54 -34.03 -2.48 2.43
CA ALA A 54 -34.17 -1.68 1.21
C ALA A 54 -33.62 -2.42 -0.02
N ALA A 55 -32.49 -3.11 0.11
CA ALA A 55 -31.91 -3.88 -0.98
C ALA A 55 -32.76 -5.09 -1.38
N LEU A 56 -33.50 -5.67 -0.43
CA LEU A 56 -34.41 -6.80 -0.64
C LEU A 56 -35.85 -6.38 -0.96
N SER A 57 -36.15 -5.07 -0.95
CA SER A 57 -37.52 -4.54 -1.09
C SER A 57 -38.51 -5.13 -0.08
N VAL A 58 -38.07 -5.35 1.16
CA VAL A 58 -38.90 -5.86 2.27
C VAL A 58 -38.95 -4.86 3.44
N PRO A 59 -39.97 -4.91 4.31
CA PRO A 59 -39.97 -4.15 5.54
C PRO A 59 -38.77 -4.50 6.44
N ALA A 60 -38.17 -3.49 7.08
CA ALA A 60 -37.03 -3.69 8.01
C ALA A 60 -37.34 -4.61 9.20
N GLY A 61 -38.64 -4.77 9.53
CA GLY A 61 -39.10 -5.72 10.53
C GLY A 61 -38.90 -7.20 10.16
N ARG A 62 -38.63 -7.50 8.88
CA ARG A 62 -38.35 -8.86 8.39
C ARG A 62 -36.88 -9.25 8.45
N VAL A 63 -35.97 -8.30 8.63
CA VAL A 63 -34.53 -8.55 8.66
C VAL A 63 -34.08 -8.65 10.11
N HIS A 64 -33.59 -9.81 10.52
CA HIS A 64 -33.25 -10.08 11.91
C HIS A 64 -31.75 -10.36 12.04
N ILE A 65 -31.06 -9.57 12.87
CA ILE A 65 -29.65 -9.80 13.16
C ILE A 65 -29.55 -10.88 14.23
N ASN A 66 -28.96 -12.01 13.89
CA ASN A 66 -28.79 -13.15 14.79
C ASN A 66 -27.53 -12.99 15.66
N ARG A 67 -26.40 -12.64 15.03
CA ARG A 67 -25.11 -12.61 15.71
C ARG A 67 -24.11 -11.66 15.06
N LEU A 68 -23.26 -11.09 15.90
CA LEU A 68 -22.05 -10.37 15.51
C LEU A 68 -20.84 -11.32 15.61
N ASN A 69 -20.14 -11.57 14.50
CA ASN A 69 -18.98 -12.46 14.46
C ASN A 69 -17.68 -11.64 14.49
N GLU A 70 -17.09 -11.56 15.69
CA GLU A 70 -15.84 -10.84 15.93
C GLU A 70 -14.62 -11.48 15.26
N LYS A 71 -14.64 -12.81 15.02
CA LYS A 71 -13.51 -13.52 14.42
C LYS A 71 -13.40 -13.27 12.92
N THR A 72 -14.55 -13.16 12.24
CA THR A 72 -14.60 -12.93 10.78
C THR A 72 -14.93 -11.48 10.42
N ASN A 73 -15.14 -10.62 11.43
CA ASN A 73 -15.64 -9.26 11.24
C ASN A 73 -16.88 -9.22 10.34
N GLY A 74 -17.92 -9.98 10.72
CA GLY A 74 -19.17 -10.14 9.95
C GLY A 74 -20.45 -10.04 10.80
N ILE A 75 -21.58 -9.75 10.16
CA ILE A 75 -22.93 -9.71 10.77
C ILE A 75 -23.75 -10.87 10.21
N GLU A 76 -24.25 -11.73 11.08
CA GLU A 76 -25.13 -12.85 10.74
C GLU A 76 -26.59 -12.41 10.87
N LEU A 77 -27.40 -12.63 9.84
CA LEU A 77 -28.81 -12.24 9.78
C LEU A 77 -29.69 -13.31 9.12
N PHE A 78 -31.00 -13.23 9.33
CA PHE A 78 -31.99 -13.99 8.58
C PHE A 78 -33.17 -13.09 8.18
N VAL A 79 -33.90 -13.49 7.14
CA VAL A 79 -35.08 -12.77 6.63
C VAL A 79 -36.32 -13.63 6.79
N SER A 80 -37.38 -13.13 7.41
CA SER A 80 -38.64 -13.89 7.61
C SER A 80 -39.59 -13.80 6.40
N SER A 81 -40.28 -14.90 6.07
CA SER A 81 -41.28 -14.94 4.99
C SER A 81 -42.65 -14.36 5.41
N ASP A 82 -43.55 -14.14 4.43
CA ASP A 82 -44.91 -13.58 4.64
C ASP A 82 -46.02 -14.60 4.77
N ARG A 83 -45.68 -15.88 4.86
CA ARG A 83 -46.69 -16.93 4.90
C ARG A 83 -47.39 -16.92 6.26
N LEU A 84 -48.72 -16.83 6.21
CA LEU A 84 -49.63 -16.68 7.35
C LEU A 84 -49.14 -17.38 8.63
N GLY A 85 -48.81 -16.57 9.64
CA GLY A 85 -48.77 -17.00 11.04
C GLY A 85 -47.50 -17.70 11.54
N MET A 86 -46.53 -18.00 10.67
CA MET A 86 -45.24 -18.59 11.07
C MET A 86 -44.07 -17.82 10.46
N SER A 87 -43.25 -17.18 11.30
CA SER A 87 -42.03 -16.47 10.90
C SER A 87 -40.92 -17.46 10.52
N GLU A 88 -41.13 -18.23 9.46
CA GLU A 88 -40.10 -19.11 8.93
C GLU A 88 -39.05 -18.30 8.15
N PRO A 89 -37.75 -18.58 8.35
CA PRO A 89 -36.68 -17.87 7.67
C PRO A 89 -36.58 -18.33 6.20
N LEU A 90 -36.42 -17.37 5.29
CA LEU A 90 -36.26 -17.60 3.85
C LEU A 90 -34.90 -18.26 3.53
N PRO A 91 -34.84 -19.25 2.62
CA PRO A 91 -33.59 -19.88 2.17
C PRO A 91 -32.53 -18.88 1.68
N ALA A 92 -31.24 -19.26 1.79
CA ALA A 92 -30.11 -18.33 1.65
C ALA A 92 -30.01 -17.83 0.23
N GLU A 93 -30.19 -18.79 -0.67
CA GLU A 93 -30.12 -18.65 -2.10
C GLU A 93 -31.21 -17.68 -2.59
N GLU A 94 -32.40 -17.72 -2.01
CA GLU A 94 -33.52 -16.86 -2.39
C GLU A 94 -33.28 -15.40 -1.96
N VAL A 95 -32.76 -15.19 -0.74
CA VAL A 95 -32.39 -13.85 -0.25
C VAL A 95 -31.26 -13.27 -1.09
N ILE A 96 -30.24 -14.06 -1.43
CA ILE A 96 -29.09 -13.61 -2.23
C ILE A 96 -29.53 -13.25 -3.66
N GLN A 97 -30.38 -14.07 -4.28
CA GLN A 97 -30.90 -13.79 -5.63
C GLN A 97 -31.79 -12.54 -5.67
N SER A 98 -32.50 -12.25 -4.58
CA SER A 98 -33.40 -11.10 -4.48
C SER A 98 -32.69 -9.80 -4.12
N LEU A 99 -31.39 -9.83 -3.83
CA LEU A 99 -30.66 -8.69 -3.30
C LEU A 99 -30.24 -7.71 -4.41
N ASN A 100 -30.78 -6.49 -4.37
CA ASN A 100 -30.37 -5.43 -5.28
C ASN A 100 -29.04 -4.80 -4.81
N VAL A 101 -27.94 -5.27 -5.41
CA VAL A 101 -26.56 -4.86 -5.09
C VAL A 101 -26.35 -3.35 -5.21
N ARG A 102 -27.00 -2.67 -6.17
CA ARG A 102 -26.87 -1.21 -6.34
C ARG A 102 -27.51 -0.44 -5.19
N VAL A 103 -28.68 -0.90 -4.73
CA VAL A 103 -29.38 -0.31 -3.57
C VAL A 103 -28.60 -0.58 -2.28
N LEU A 104 -28.03 -1.77 -2.16
CA LEU A 104 -27.18 -2.14 -1.02
C LEU A 104 -25.94 -1.23 -0.92
N HIS A 105 -25.20 -1.02 -2.02
CA HIS A 105 -24.04 -0.13 -2.02
C HIS A 105 -24.41 1.33 -1.73
N ARG A 106 -25.57 1.80 -2.22
CA ARG A 106 -26.04 3.16 -1.93
C ARG A 106 -26.33 3.36 -0.44
N HIS A 107 -26.93 2.39 0.23
CA HIS A 107 -27.34 2.52 1.63
C HIS A 107 -26.23 2.13 2.62
N LEU A 108 -25.36 1.20 2.25
CA LEU A 108 -24.34 0.62 3.13
C LEU A 108 -22.90 0.85 2.63
N GLY A 109 -22.71 1.71 1.63
CA GLY A 109 -21.37 2.07 1.13
C GLY A 109 -20.44 2.63 2.21
N HIS A 110 -20.99 3.33 3.21
CA HIS A 110 -20.25 3.80 4.38
C HIS A 110 -19.71 2.66 5.27
N PHE A 111 -20.31 1.47 5.22
CA PHE A 111 -19.80 0.27 5.91
C PHE A 111 -18.65 -0.42 5.13
N GLY A 112 -18.29 0.11 3.95
CA GLY A 112 -17.21 -0.39 3.09
C GLY A 112 -17.50 -1.72 2.39
N ILE A 113 -18.78 -2.02 2.16
CA ILE A 113 -19.20 -3.16 1.35
C ILE A 113 -18.80 -2.88 -0.11
N THR A 114 -17.88 -3.67 -0.66
CA THR A 114 -17.22 -3.35 -1.95
C THR A 114 -17.50 -4.33 -3.10
N GLU A 115 -17.97 -5.55 -2.87
CA GLU A 115 -18.35 -6.51 -3.94
C GLU A 115 -19.54 -7.41 -3.51
N VAL A 116 -20.31 -7.96 -4.48
CA VAL A 116 -21.17 -9.18 -4.38
C VAL A 116 -20.74 -10.23 -5.48
N SER A 117 -20.72 -11.55 -5.25
CA SER A 117 -20.00 -12.68 -5.92
C SER A 117 -20.66 -13.99 -5.47
N THR A 118 -20.65 -15.01 -6.33
CA THR A 118 -21.35 -16.28 -6.16
C THR A 118 -20.37 -17.45 -6.32
N GLU A 119 -20.12 -18.22 -5.27
CA GLU A 119 -19.52 -19.55 -5.41
C GLU A 119 -20.24 -20.56 -4.51
N LYS A 120 -20.67 -21.67 -5.14
CA LYS A 120 -21.18 -22.87 -4.47
C LYS A 120 -19.99 -23.61 -3.87
N ASN A 121 -20.05 -23.99 -2.60
CA ASN A 121 -19.41 -25.24 -2.18
C ASN A 121 -20.26 -26.00 -1.18
N VAL A 122 -20.37 -27.30 -1.49
CA VAL A 122 -21.03 -28.36 -0.74
C VAL A 122 -20.34 -28.53 0.61
N LEU A 123 -21.17 -28.55 1.65
CA LEU A 123 -20.81 -28.79 3.05
C LEU A 123 -19.94 -30.05 3.24
N GLN A 124 -18.87 -29.93 4.02
CA GLN A 124 -18.59 -30.86 5.12
C GLN A 124 -17.88 -30.11 6.27
N GLY A 125 -18.47 -30.20 7.45
CA GLY A 125 -18.31 -29.23 8.52
C GLY A 125 -17.01 -29.29 9.31
N GLU A 126 -16.58 -28.10 9.76
CA GLU A 126 -15.67 -27.95 10.89
C GLU A 126 -16.39 -28.23 12.21
N GLN A 127 -15.91 -29.22 12.95
CA GLN A 127 -16.01 -29.23 14.41
C GLN A 127 -14.66 -28.75 14.97
N ARG A 128 -14.72 -27.67 15.76
CA ARG A 128 -13.57 -27.00 16.38
C ARG A 128 -12.73 -27.88 17.30
N ASP A 129 -11.42 -27.65 17.21
CA ASP A 129 -10.40 -27.65 18.26
C ASP A 129 -10.43 -28.80 19.28
N HIS A 130 -9.70 -29.86 18.95
CA HIS A 130 -8.76 -30.47 19.89
C HIS A 130 -7.42 -30.53 19.16
N VAL A 131 -6.40 -29.90 19.73
CA VAL A 131 -5.02 -29.95 19.22
C VAL A 131 -4.63 -31.44 19.10
N TRP A 132 -4.57 -31.91 17.86
CA TRP A 132 -4.30 -33.27 17.38
C TRP A 132 -5.35 -34.35 17.73
N SER A 133 -6.26 -34.62 16.79
CA SER A 133 -7.05 -35.86 16.81
C SER A 133 -6.14 -37.06 16.52
N ARG A 134 -6.39 -38.18 17.21
CA ARG A 134 -5.64 -39.44 17.07
C ARG A 134 -5.58 -39.90 15.60
N GLU A 135 -6.64 -39.65 14.84
CA GLU A 135 -6.72 -39.95 13.41
C GLU A 135 -5.90 -39.02 12.52
N GLY A 136 -5.80 -37.73 12.85
CA GLY A 136 -4.93 -36.78 12.16
C GLY A 136 -3.45 -37.10 12.37
N PHE A 137 -3.07 -37.54 13.57
CA PHE A 137 -1.72 -38.04 13.83
C PHE A 137 -1.42 -39.31 13.01
N TYR A 138 -2.33 -40.28 12.96
CA TYR A 138 -2.16 -41.46 12.12
C TYR A 138 -2.11 -41.11 10.63
N ALA A 139 -2.89 -40.14 10.15
CA ALA A 139 -2.83 -39.69 8.76
C ALA A 139 -1.49 -39.03 8.42
N ILE A 140 -0.92 -38.24 9.33
CA ILE A 140 0.41 -37.63 9.15
C ILE A 140 1.50 -38.70 9.18
N VAL A 141 1.45 -39.63 10.13
CA VAL A 141 2.41 -40.75 10.21
C VAL A 141 2.28 -41.66 8.98
N LEU A 142 1.07 -41.93 8.50
CA LEU A 142 0.81 -42.70 7.28
C LEU A 142 1.33 -41.97 6.04
N PHE A 143 1.12 -40.65 5.96
CA PHE A 143 1.65 -39.82 4.87
C PHE A 143 3.18 -39.82 4.86
N PHE A 144 3.83 -39.66 6.01
CA PHE A 144 5.29 -39.70 6.11
C PHE A 144 5.86 -41.09 5.82
N THR A 145 5.21 -42.16 6.27
CA THR A 145 5.64 -43.53 5.96
C THR A 145 5.47 -43.87 4.48
N ILE A 146 4.34 -43.50 3.86
CA ILE A 146 4.14 -43.64 2.41
C ILE A 146 5.18 -42.81 1.65
N PHE A 147 5.44 -41.57 2.06
CA PHE A 147 6.44 -40.70 1.44
C PHE A 147 7.85 -41.31 1.51
N VAL A 148 8.25 -41.84 2.67
CA VAL A 148 9.53 -42.53 2.83
C VAL A 148 9.60 -43.80 1.98
N ILE A 149 8.53 -44.59 1.91
CA ILE A 149 8.46 -45.78 1.04
C ILE A 149 8.61 -45.39 -0.44
N VAL A 150 7.90 -44.36 -0.90
CA VAL A 150 7.98 -43.87 -2.28
C VAL A 150 9.39 -43.38 -2.61
N ILE A 151 10.00 -42.58 -1.74
CA ILE A 151 11.38 -42.12 -1.92
C ILE A 151 12.36 -43.30 -1.94
N THR A 152 12.19 -44.28 -1.06
CA THR A 152 13.04 -45.47 -1.00
C THR A 152 12.88 -46.32 -2.26
N CYS A 153 11.66 -46.52 -2.75
CA CYS A 153 11.38 -47.20 -4.01
C CYS A 153 12.00 -46.46 -5.20
N LEU A 154 11.89 -45.13 -5.25
CA LEU A 154 12.52 -44.31 -6.29
C LEU A 154 14.04 -44.41 -6.23
N MET A 155 14.64 -44.42 -5.03
CA MET A 155 16.08 -44.61 -4.86
C MET A 155 16.53 -46.00 -5.29
N VAL A 156 15.77 -47.07 -4.99
CA VAL A 156 16.07 -48.43 -5.45
C VAL A 156 15.94 -48.54 -6.97
N LEU A 157 14.88 -47.98 -7.57
CA LEU A 157 14.71 -47.93 -9.02
C LEU A 157 15.84 -47.14 -9.69
N TYR A 158 16.29 -46.05 -9.06
CA TYR A 158 17.44 -45.28 -9.53
C TYR A 158 18.72 -46.11 -9.49
N ARG A 159 18.96 -46.86 -8.40
CA ARG A 159 20.11 -47.78 -8.28
C ARG A 159 20.05 -48.96 -9.24
N ILE A 160 18.87 -49.48 -9.55
CA ILE A 160 18.68 -50.53 -10.57
C ILE A 160 18.96 -49.97 -11.95
N LYS A 161 18.47 -48.76 -12.27
CA LYS A 161 18.78 -48.06 -13.53
C LYS A 161 20.29 -47.82 -13.68
N GLU A 162 20.96 -47.44 -12.60
CA GLU A 162 22.41 -47.26 -12.55
C GLU A 162 23.16 -48.58 -12.79
N LYS A 163 22.73 -49.70 -12.17
CA LYS A 163 23.31 -51.03 -12.41
C LYS A 163 23.07 -51.57 -13.82
N VAL A 164 21.89 -51.32 -14.40
CA VAL A 164 21.58 -51.71 -15.80
C VAL A 164 22.44 -50.92 -16.79
N GLN A 165 22.64 -49.61 -16.56
CA GLN A 165 23.56 -48.81 -17.39
C GLN A 165 25.03 -49.23 -17.26
N VAL A 166 25.46 -49.74 -16.10
CA VAL A 166 26.81 -50.29 -15.92
C VAL A 166 26.98 -51.64 -16.62
N SER A 167 25.96 -52.52 -16.56
CA SER A 167 25.98 -53.82 -17.24
C SER A 167 25.98 -53.68 -18.77
N ASP A 168 25.24 -52.71 -19.31
CA ASP A 168 25.15 -52.46 -20.75
C ASP A 168 26.42 -51.80 -21.32
N ARG A 169 27.18 -51.09 -20.47
CA ARG A 169 28.51 -50.56 -20.81
C ARG A 169 29.61 -51.62 -20.78
N GLN A 170 29.49 -52.67 -19.97
CA GLN A 170 30.48 -53.76 -19.95
C GLN A 170 30.32 -54.77 -21.11
N LEU A 171 29.14 -54.88 -21.72
CA LEU A 171 28.94 -55.72 -22.91
C LEU A 171 29.52 -55.12 -24.21
N LYS A 172 30.04 -53.88 -24.19
CA LYS A 172 30.42 -53.10 -25.36
C LYS A 172 31.91 -52.70 -25.42
N ALA A 173 32.80 -53.53 -24.87
CA ALA A 173 34.24 -53.39 -25.04
C ALA A 173 34.77 -54.40 -26.08
N PRO A 174 35.48 -53.97 -27.15
CA PRO A 174 36.14 -54.88 -28.08
C PRO A 174 37.53 -55.33 -27.54
N PRO A 175 38.08 -56.49 -27.95
CA PRO A 175 39.37 -56.98 -27.48
C PRO A 175 40.56 -56.32 -28.21
N PRO A 176 41.79 -56.41 -27.67
CA PRO A 176 42.93 -55.61 -28.13
C PRO A 176 43.79 -56.26 -29.23
N ASP A 177 44.32 -55.36 -30.06
CA ASP A 177 45.55 -55.37 -30.86
C ASP A 177 45.80 -56.39 -31.98
N LEU A 178 46.03 -55.87 -33.21
CA LEU A 178 47.28 -56.14 -33.94
C LEU A 178 47.59 -55.07 -35.02
N HIS A 179 48.86 -54.63 -35.02
CA HIS A 179 49.54 -53.71 -35.94
C HIS A 179 49.49 -54.11 -37.43
N LEU A 180 49.52 -53.11 -38.34
CA LEU A 180 50.58 -52.87 -39.37
C LEU A 180 50.26 -51.64 -40.25
N THR A 181 51.32 -50.91 -40.62
CA THR A 181 51.39 -49.64 -41.38
C THR A 181 51.58 -49.89 -42.91
N PRO A 182 51.96 -48.90 -43.77
CA PRO A 182 51.09 -47.99 -44.55
C PRO A 182 51.38 -48.01 -46.08
N THR A 183 50.51 -47.44 -46.93
CA THR A 183 50.93 -47.02 -48.30
C THR A 183 50.02 -45.93 -48.90
N VAL A 184 50.63 -45.07 -49.74
CA VAL A 184 50.15 -43.78 -50.30
C VAL A 184 49.60 -43.97 -51.76
N PRO A 185 49.35 -42.92 -52.61
CA PRO A 185 48.09 -42.47 -53.26
C PRO A 185 48.07 -42.80 -54.81
N PRO A 186 47.40 -42.11 -55.80
CA PRO A 186 46.62 -40.85 -55.84
C PRO A 186 45.37 -40.73 -56.76
N ASP A 187 44.81 -39.51 -56.76
CA ASP A 187 44.09 -38.75 -57.81
C ASP A 187 42.64 -39.09 -58.24
N SER A 188 41.73 -38.10 -58.14
CA SER A 188 41.48 -37.12 -59.23
C SER A 188 40.24 -36.21 -59.00
N ALA A 189 40.46 -34.91 -59.27
CA ALA A 189 39.64 -33.95 -60.02
C ALA A 189 38.21 -33.49 -59.62
N GLN A 190 38.14 -32.15 -59.40
CA GLN A 190 37.14 -31.15 -59.84
C GLN A 190 35.74 -31.17 -59.16
N ARG A 191 35.12 -30.03 -58.77
CA ARG A 191 34.88 -28.80 -59.58
C ARG A 191 34.36 -27.61 -58.71
N SER A 192 34.85 -26.40 -59.06
CA SER A 192 34.27 -25.02 -58.95
C SER A 192 33.64 -24.52 -57.64
N LYS A 193 34.24 -23.56 -56.92
CA LYS A 193 34.32 -22.08 -57.13
C LYS A 193 33.03 -21.30 -56.79
N GLY A 194 33.15 -20.37 -55.83
CA GLY A 194 32.22 -19.25 -55.64
C GLY A 194 32.35 -18.51 -54.30
N THR A 195 33.43 -17.77 -54.10
CA THR A 195 33.64 -16.84 -52.96
C THR A 195 33.71 -15.41 -53.49
N LYS A 196 33.15 -14.43 -52.75
CA LYS A 196 33.67 -13.08 -52.45
C LYS A 196 32.53 -12.16 -51.93
N VAL A 197 32.67 -11.11 -51.12
CA VAL A 197 33.57 -10.60 -50.04
C VAL A 197 33.08 -9.14 -49.78
N PHE A 198 33.02 -8.73 -48.49
CA PHE A 198 33.10 -7.39 -47.84
C PHE A 198 33.05 -6.09 -48.69
N SER A 199 32.14 -5.12 -48.44
CA SER A 199 32.13 -3.97 -47.47
C SER A 199 32.53 -2.62 -48.12
N PRO A 200 32.46 -1.44 -47.46
CA PRO A 200 31.43 -0.80 -46.61
C PRO A 200 31.04 0.60 -47.18
N ASP A 201 30.08 1.33 -46.58
CA ASP A 201 30.06 2.79 -46.72
C ASP A 201 29.37 3.51 -45.54
N LEU A 202 30.05 4.54 -45.05
CA LEU A 202 29.67 5.47 -44.00
C LEU A 202 29.36 6.82 -44.68
N LYS A 203 28.21 7.46 -44.43
CA LYS A 203 28.02 8.91 -44.65
C LYS A 203 27.11 9.55 -43.60
N LEU A 204 27.50 10.78 -43.25
CA LEU A 204 27.01 11.69 -42.22
C LEU A 204 26.06 12.75 -42.84
N GLU A 205 25.18 13.34 -42.02
CA GLU A 205 24.37 14.58 -42.22
C GLU A 205 23.24 14.51 -43.27
N ASN A 206 21.99 14.97 -43.04
CA ASN A 206 21.50 16.21 -42.42
C ASN A 206 20.00 16.17 -42.00
N LEU A 207 19.59 17.19 -41.21
CA LEU A 207 18.25 17.57 -40.73
C LEU A 207 17.05 17.28 -41.67
N GLU A 208 15.95 16.78 -41.10
CA GLU A 208 14.59 17.31 -41.31
C GLU A 208 13.59 16.79 -40.25
N GLY A 209 12.59 17.61 -39.94
CA GLY A 209 11.83 17.64 -38.69
C GLY A 209 11.07 16.37 -38.32
N MET A 210 11.39 15.83 -37.15
CA MET A 210 10.52 14.88 -36.45
C MET A 210 9.56 15.65 -35.54
N VAL A 211 8.45 16.13 -36.11
CA VAL A 211 7.27 16.50 -35.31
C VAL A 211 6.77 15.22 -34.66
N ARG A 212 7.14 15.01 -33.39
CA ARG A 212 6.44 14.03 -32.55
C ARG A 212 4.99 14.51 -32.40
N PRO A 213 3.98 13.64 -32.60
CA PRO A 213 2.63 14.01 -32.25
C PRO A 213 2.60 14.28 -30.75
N LEU A 214 2.38 15.53 -30.35
CA LEU A 214 1.90 15.84 -29.02
C LEU A 214 0.53 15.18 -28.91
N ASN A 215 0.48 13.97 -28.36
CA ASN A 215 -0.73 13.44 -27.75
C ASN A 215 -1.05 14.34 -26.55
N VAL A 216 -1.63 15.50 -26.81
CA VAL A 216 -2.34 16.25 -25.79
C VAL A 216 -3.55 15.39 -25.46
N ALA A 217 -3.42 14.57 -24.42
CA ALA A 217 -4.56 13.86 -23.87
C ALA A 217 -5.64 14.92 -23.58
N VAL A 218 -6.76 14.84 -24.30
CA VAL A 218 -7.90 15.72 -24.07
C VAL A 218 -8.43 15.39 -22.68
N LEU A 219 -8.16 16.26 -21.71
CA LEU A 219 -8.66 16.11 -20.35
C LEU A 219 -10.19 16.06 -20.39
N THR A 220 -10.78 15.11 -19.68
CA THR A 220 -12.23 15.07 -19.52
C THR A 220 -12.71 16.33 -18.79
N PRO A 221 -13.96 16.78 -18.99
CA PRO A 221 -14.50 17.93 -18.26
C PRO A 221 -14.37 17.79 -16.73
N ARG A 222 -14.47 16.56 -16.22
CA ARG A 222 -14.31 16.25 -14.80
C ARG A 222 -12.85 16.42 -14.33
N GLU A 223 -11.88 15.96 -15.11
CA GLU A 223 -10.45 16.16 -14.80
C GLU A 223 -10.05 17.63 -14.90
N SER A 224 -10.61 18.35 -15.89
CA SER A 224 -10.40 19.79 -16.02
C SER A 224 -10.95 20.55 -14.81
N ALA A 225 -12.19 20.27 -14.40
CA ALA A 225 -12.80 20.90 -13.22
C ALA A 225 -12.05 20.53 -11.93
N ALA A 226 -11.61 19.27 -11.78
CA ALA A 226 -10.80 18.85 -10.64
C ALA A 226 -9.45 19.59 -10.60
N ARG A 227 -8.79 19.74 -11.76
CA ARG A 227 -7.53 20.48 -11.86
C ARG A 227 -7.72 21.96 -11.57
N GLU A 228 -8.78 22.56 -12.09
CA GLU A 228 -9.13 23.96 -11.81
C GLU A 228 -9.38 24.18 -10.31
N TYR A 229 -10.18 23.32 -9.68
CA TYR A 229 -10.40 23.37 -8.23
C TYR A 229 -9.09 23.30 -7.44
N LEU A 230 -8.18 22.38 -7.79
CA LEU A 230 -6.89 22.24 -7.09
C LEU A 230 -5.97 23.45 -7.30
N LEU A 231 -6.18 24.25 -8.34
CA LEU A 231 -5.38 25.45 -8.62
C LEU A 231 -5.98 26.72 -8.00
N SER A 232 -7.30 26.77 -7.78
CA SER A 232 -8.00 27.99 -7.37
C SER A 232 -8.63 27.94 -5.97
N ALA A 233 -8.87 26.75 -5.41
CA ALA A 233 -9.52 26.63 -4.11
C ALA A 233 -8.60 27.13 -2.98
N GLY A 234 -9.15 27.99 -2.14
CA GLY A 234 -8.47 28.53 -0.97
C GLY A 234 -9.47 29.10 0.01
N ARG A 235 -9.14 29.00 1.30
CA ARG A 235 -9.90 29.60 2.39
C ARG A 235 -8.92 30.09 3.45
N PRO A 236 -8.30 31.28 3.26
CA PRO A 236 -7.40 31.85 4.26
C PRO A 236 -8.12 32.05 5.59
N LEU A 237 -7.54 31.49 6.66
CA LEU A 237 -8.04 31.60 8.02
C LEU A 237 -7.13 32.54 8.82
N THR A 238 -7.73 33.53 9.47
CA THR A 238 -7.05 34.28 10.52
C THR A 238 -6.80 33.39 11.74
N ARG A 239 -5.92 33.80 12.65
CA ARG A 239 -5.69 33.08 13.92
C ARG A 239 -6.98 32.80 14.69
N GLN A 240 -7.89 33.78 14.74
CA GLN A 240 -9.19 33.60 15.41
C GLN A 240 -10.07 32.59 14.66
N HIS A 241 -10.22 32.72 13.33
CA HIS A 241 -11.02 31.77 12.56
C HIS A 241 -10.46 30.33 12.61
N LEU A 242 -9.14 30.17 12.72
CA LEU A 242 -8.50 28.87 12.91
C LEU A 242 -8.89 28.24 14.26
N ARG A 243 -8.94 29.03 15.34
CA ARG A 243 -9.43 28.57 16.65
C ARG A 243 -10.92 28.22 16.63
N ASP A 244 -11.71 28.95 15.85
CA ASP A 244 -13.16 28.72 15.77
C ASP A 244 -13.50 27.49 14.94
N VAL A 245 -12.78 27.24 13.84
CA VAL A 245 -13.11 26.17 12.88
C VAL A 245 -12.87 24.77 13.46
N VAL A 246 -11.90 24.60 14.35
CA VAL A 246 -11.62 23.30 15.00
C VAL A 246 -12.77 22.84 15.91
N ASN A 247 -13.62 23.77 16.37
CA ASN A 247 -14.84 23.44 17.12
C ASN A 247 -16.00 22.99 16.21
N ASN A 248 -15.85 23.09 14.88
CA ASN A 248 -16.87 22.70 13.90
C ASN A 248 -16.32 21.65 12.92
N THR A 249 -16.08 20.45 13.44
CA THR A 249 -15.52 19.31 12.70
C THR A 249 -16.34 18.94 11.46
N HIS A 250 -17.67 19.05 11.52
CA HIS A 250 -18.57 18.80 10.38
C HIS A 250 -18.24 19.70 9.18
N LYS A 251 -17.97 20.99 9.39
CA LYS A 251 -17.60 21.91 8.29
C LYS A 251 -16.26 21.52 7.66
N LEU A 252 -15.29 21.08 8.46
CA LEU A 252 -13.99 20.63 7.96
C LEU A 252 -14.13 19.37 7.12
N HIS A 253 -14.96 18.41 7.54
CA HIS A 253 -15.20 17.18 6.80
C HIS A 253 -15.98 17.42 5.50
N ALA A 254 -16.95 18.35 5.53
CA ALA A 254 -17.66 18.78 4.32
C ALA A 254 -16.70 19.41 3.32
N GLU A 255 -15.87 20.37 3.74
CA GLU A 255 -14.83 20.98 2.90
C GLU A 255 -13.86 19.92 2.34
N PHE A 256 -13.39 18.99 3.17
CA PHE A 256 -12.46 17.95 2.74
C PHE A 256 -13.04 17.03 1.66
N THR A 257 -14.36 16.78 1.70
CA THR A 257 -15.06 15.90 0.75
C THR A 257 -15.10 16.50 -0.66
N GLU A 258 -15.08 17.83 -0.77
CA GLU A 258 -15.07 18.54 -2.05
C GLU A 258 -13.69 18.54 -2.73
N ILE A 259 -12.61 18.32 -1.96
CA ILE A 259 -11.24 18.36 -2.51
C ILE A 259 -11.04 17.12 -3.42
N PRO A 260 -10.69 17.29 -4.71
CA PRO A 260 -10.41 16.16 -5.59
C PRO A 260 -9.19 15.36 -5.11
N MET A 261 -9.22 14.03 -5.24
CA MET A 261 -8.10 13.17 -4.81
C MET A 261 -6.90 13.20 -5.77
N ASN A 262 -7.09 13.57 -7.04
CA ASN A 262 -6.04 13.62 -8.06
C ASN A 262 -5.19 12.33 -8.20
N PHE A 263 -5.80 11.17 -7.98
CA PHE A 263 -5.17 9.89 -8.31
C PHE A 263 -5.06 9.76 -9.82
N ILE A 264 -3.97 9.14 -10.29
CA ILE A 264 -3.78 8.82 -11.69
C ILE A 264 -4.38 7.45 -12.02
N ASP A 265 -4.93 7.30 -13.22
CA ASP A 265 -5.26 5.97 -13.73
C ASP A 265 -3.95 5.23 -13.99
N PRO A 266 -3.80 3.95 -13.58
CA PRO A 266 -2.64 3.15 -13.93
C PRO A 266 -2.27 3.16 -15.42
N LYS A 267 -3.24 3.37 -16.31
CA LYS A 267 -3.03 3.49 -17.77
C LYS A 267 -2.25 4.73 -18.19
N ASP A 268 -2.30 5.80 -17.38
CA ASP A 268 -1.61 7.05 -17.67
C ASP A 268 -0.11 6.99 -17.33
N LEU A 269 0.32 5.91 -16.68
CA LEU A 269 1.71 5.67 -16.33
C LEU A 269 2.34 4.66 -17.27
N ASP A 270 2.92 5.15 -18.37
CA ASP A 270 3.61 4.34 -19.38
C ASP A 270 5.00 3.86 -18.91
N ILE A 271 5.01 3.04 -17.86
CA ILE A 271 6.21 2.41 -17.29
C ILE A 271 5.92 0.92 -17.10
N PRO A 272 6.39 0.04 -17.99
CA PRO A 272 6.15 -1.39 -17.89
C PRO A 272 6.54 -1.95 -16.52
N ASN A 273 5.70 -2.82 -15.96
CA ASN A 273 5.94 -3.52 -14.69
C ASN A 273 6.14 -2.63 -13.44
N HIS A 274 5.79 -1.33 -13.51
CA HIS A 274 5.86 -0.41 -12.37
C HIS A 274 5.15 -0.94 -11.11
N GLY A 275 4.08 -1.74 -11.29
CA GLY A 275 3.34 -2.39 -10.21
C GLY A 275 4.20 -3.23 -9.25
N THR A 276 5.34 -3.76 -9.72
CA THR A 276 6.29 -4.51 -8.87
C THR A 276 7.03 -3.63 -7.85
N LYS A 277 7.12 -2.32 -8.12
CA LYS A 277 7.74 -1.31 -7.26
C LYS A 277 6.71 -0.49 -6.47
N ASN A 278 5.43 -0.85 -6.51
CA ASN A 278 4.35 -0.16 -5.80
C ASN A 278 3.81 -1.00 -4.66
N ARG A 279 3.87 -0.46 -3.42
CA ARG A 279 3.29 -1.11 -2.25
C ARG A 279 1.77 -1.20 -2.36
N TYR A 280 1.14 -0.19 -2.96
CA TYR A 280 -0.29 -0.12 -3.20
C TYR A 280 -0.56 0.14 -4.69
N LYS A 281 -1.32 -0.73 -5.33
CA LYS A 281 -1.55 -0.70 -6.79
C LYS A 281 -2.24 0.58 -7.28
N THR A 282 -3.05 1.21 -6.43
CA THR A 282 -3.87 2.39 -6.76
C THR A 282 -3.23 3.70 -6.31
N ILE A 283 -2.08 3.66 -5.63
CA ILE A 283 -1.39 4.85 -5.16
C ILE A 283 -0.11 4.97 -5.97
N LEU A 284 -0.17 5.76 -7.03
CA LEU A 284 0.88 5.89 -8.04
C LEU A 284 1.38 7.35 -8.07
N PRO A 285 2.65 7.59 -8.47
CA PRO A 285 3.19 8.93 -8.53
C PRO A 285 2.67 9.69 -9.76
N ASN A 286 2.14 10.90 -9.57
CA ASN A 286 1.70 11.74 -10.69
C ASN A 286 2.87 12.01 -11.67
N PRO A 287 2.71 11.85 -12.99
CA PRO A 287 3.83 11.87 -13.93
C PRO A 287 4.62 13.17 -13.97
N HIS A 288 3.96 14.32 -13.80
CA HIS A 288 4.58 15.65 -13.96
C HIS A 288 5.55 16.01 -12.82
N SER A 289 5.37 15.41 -11.64
CA SER A 289 6.15 15.70 -10.44
C SER A 289 6.92 14.47 -9.94
N ARG A 290 6.86 13.33 -10.65
CA ARG A 290 7.51 12.09 -10.20
C ARG A 290 9.03 12.25 -10.12
N VAL A 291 9.64 11.61 -9.13
CA VAL A 291 11.09 11.51 -9.06
C VAL A 291 11.57 10.46 -10.08
N ILE A 292 12.61 10.81 -10.84
CA ILE A 292 13.20 9.93 -11.87
C ILE A 292 14.60 9.55 -11.40
N LEU A 293 14.86 8.25 -11.21
CA LEU A 293 16.17 7.77 -10.81
C LEU A 293 17.15 7.82 -12.00
N LYS A 294 18.32 8.41 -11.76
CA LYS A 294 19.42 8.49 -12.74
C LYS A 294 20.09 7.11 -12.87
N SER A 295 19.61 6.28 -13.81
CA SER A 295 20.21 4.97 -14.16
C SER A 295 21.24 5.10 -15.28
N LYS A 296 22.21 4.18 -15.37
CA LYS A 296 23.18 4.12 -16.48
C LYS A 296 22.56 3.57 -17.77
N SER A 297 21.47 2.81 -17.66
CA SER A 297 20.77 2.23 -18.81
C SER A 297 19.56 3.10 -19.15
N SER A 298 19.66 3.88 -20.24
CA SER A 298 18.55 4.70 -20.75
C SER A 298 17.35 3.88 -21.23
N ASN A 299 17.55 2.57 -21.49
CA ASN A 299 16.56 1.72 -22.13
C ASN A 299 15.68 0.93 -21.14
N ASP A 300 15.95 1.00 -19.83
CA ASP A 300 15.13 0.37 -18.80
C ASP A 300 14.35 1.42 -17.99
N LEU A 301 13.11 1.67 -18.40
CA LEU A 301 12.20 2.60 -17.74
C LEU A 301 11.93 2.22 -16.28
N LEU A 302 11.90 0.93 -15.95
CA LEU A 302 11.64 0.45 -14.59
C LEU A 302 12.83 0.74 -13.66
N SER A 303 14.07 0.73 -14.17
CA SER A 303 15.25 1.15 -13.40
C SER A 303 15.22 2.63 -13.01
N SER A 304 14.56 3.47 -13.81
CA SER A 304 14.36 4.90 -13.51
C SER A 304 13.18 5.18 -12.58
N TYR A 305 12.36 4.14 -12.27
CA TYR A 305 11.12 4.28 -11.55
C TYR A 305 11.30 4.12 -10.03
N ILE A 306 10.72 5.07 -9.30
CA ILE A 306 10.42 4.99 -7.88
C ILE A 306 9.06 5.63 -7.63
N ASN A 307 8.29 5.09 -6.68
CA ASN A 307 7.00 5.67 -6.29
C ASN A 307 7.21 6.85 -5.33
N ALA A 308 7.62 7.99 -5.90
CA ALA A 308 7.88 9.22 -5.19
C ALA A 308 7.56 10.45 -6.07
N ASN A 309 7.18 11.56 -5.45
CA ASN A 309 6.95 12.84 -6.10
C ASN A 309 7.71 13.95 -5.37
N TYR A 310 8.22 14.91 -6.13
CA TYR A 310 8.59 16.21 -5.59
C TYR A 310 7.32 16.93 -5.13
N ILE A 311 7.42 17.59 -3.99
CA ILE A 311 6.35 18.36 -3.39
C ILE A 311 6.87 19.78 -3.15
N ARG A 312 6.09 20.76 -3.57
CA ARG A 312 6.37 22.18 -3.37
C ARG A 312 6.20 22.55 -1.90
N GLY A 313 7.05 23.45 -1.43
CA GLY A 313 6.99 24.01 -0.08
C GLY A 313 6.05 25.20 0.03
N TYR A 314 6.27 25.99 1.08
CA TYR A 314 5.62 27.28 1.27
C TYR A 314 6.02 28.27 0.15
N LEU A 315 5.08 29.10 -0.31
CA LEU A 315 5.21 29.98 -1.50
C LEU A 315 5.64 29.26 -2.79
N GLY A 316 5.37 27.96 -2.89
CA GLY A 316 5.69 27.18 -4.08
C GLY A 316 7.17 26.84 -4.23
N ASP A 317 7.97 26.94 -3.16
CA ASP A 317 9.39 26.54 -3.16
C ASP A 317 9.56 25.16 -3.80
N GLU A 318 10.15 25.13 -5.00
CA GLU A 318 10.21 23.94 -5.81
C GLU A 318 11.07 22.88 -5.14
N LYS A 319 10.56 21.65 -5.07
CA LYS A 319 11.28 20.50 -4.51
C LYS A 319 11.73 20.71 -3.05
N ALA A 320 10.93 21.42 -2.24
CA ALA A 320 11.17 21.50 -0.80
C ALA A 320 11.10 20.12 -0.12
N PHE A 321 10.24 19.22 -0.62
CA PHE A 321 10.10 17.86 -0.11
C PHE A 321 10.04 16.83 -1.23
N ILE A 322 10.26 15.57 -0.85
CA ILE A 322 9.86 14.39 -1.62
C ILE A 322 8.89 13.57 -0.77
N ALA A 323 7.70 13.30 -1.29
CA ALA A 323 6.77 12.36 -0.69
C ALA A 323 6.91 10.99 -1.38
N THR A 324 7.19 9.95 -0.61
CA THR A 324 7.40 8.58 -1.13
C THR A 324 6.70 7.53 -0.27
N GLN A 325 6.43 6.35 -0.85
CA GLN A 325 5.98 5.19 -0.08
C GLN A 325 7.08 4.67 0.85
N GLY A 326 6.69 3.90 1.87
CA GLY A 326 7.63 3.16 2.71
C GLY A 326 8.32 2.07 1.89
N PRO A 327 9.68 2.01 1.89
CA PRO A 327 10.42 1.05 1.10
C PRO A 327 9.91 -0.39 1.26
N MET A 328 9.95 -1.13 0.16
CA MET A 328 9.78 -2.57 0.06
C MET A 328 11.14 -3.23 -0.18
N VAL A 329 11.25 -4.53 0.07
CA VAL A 329 12.50 -5.31 -0.08
C VAL A 329 13.21 -5.01 -1.41
N ASN A 330 12.48 -5.02 -2.52
CA ASN A 330 12.99 -4.80 -3.88
C ASN A 330 13.17 -3.32 -4.27
N THR A 331 12.90 -2.37 -3.38
CA THR A 331 12.99 -0.92 -3.64
C THR A 331 13.91 -0.19 -2.65
N VAL A 332 14.56 -0.90 -1.73
CA VAL A 332 15.51 -0.29 -0.78
C VAL A 332 16.69 0.39 -1.51
N ASN A 333 17.23 -0.27 -2.54
CA ASN A 333 18.31 0.30 -3.35
C ASN A 333 17.85 1.56 -4.10
N ASP A 334 16.64 1.53 -4.66
CA ASP A 334 16.02 2.67 -5.35
C ASP A 334 15.85 3.86 -4.38
N PHE A 335 15.41 3.60 -3.15
CA PHE A 335 15.22 4.61 -2.11
C PHE A 335 16.54 5.29 -1.74
N TRP A 336 17.62 4.52 -1.52
CA TRP A 336 18.92 5.12 -1.23
C TRP A 336 19.50 5.85 -2.45
N GLN A 337 19.29 5.33 -3.66
CA GLN A 337 19.66 6.03 -4.89
C GLN A 337 18.96 7.39 -4.99
N MET A 338 17.67 7.46 -4.66
CA MET A 338 16.93 8.71 -4.57
C MET A 338 17.55 9.66 -3.53
N ALA A 339 17.73 9.20 -2.29
CA ALA A 339 18.30 10.03 -1.22
C ALA A 339 19.69 10.57 -1.58
N TRP A 340 20.50 9.76 -2.26
CA TRP A 340 21.79 10.18 -2.78
C TRP A 340 21.64 11.21 -3.90
N GLN A 341 20.92 10.90 -4.99
CA GLN A 341 20.91 11.76 -6.18
C GLN A 341 20.29 13.14 -5.92
N GLU A 342 19.35 13.20 -4.97
CA GLU A 342 18.65 14.43 -4.59
C GLU A 342 19.37 15.19 -3.48
N GLU A 343 20.52 14.68 -3.00
CA GLU A 343 21.31 15.30 -1.94
C GLU A 343 20.48 15.57 -0.68
N ALA A 344 19.59 14.62 -0.35
CA ALA A 344 18.59 14.81 0.70
C ALA A 344 19.26 15.02 2.06
N PRO A 345 19.00 16.14 2.75
CA PRO A 345 19.59 16.40 4.06
C PRO A 345 18.91 15.60 5.18
N VAL A 346 17.61 15.33 5.03
CA VAL A 346 16.76 14.75 6.07
C VAL A 346 15.79 13.72 5.48
N ILE A 347 15.59 12.62 6.21
CA ILE A 347 14.51 11.66 5.99
C ILE A 347 13.60 11.67 7.22
N VAL A 348 12.29 11.84 7.01
CA VAL A 348 11.25 11.77 8.03
C VAL A 348 10.37 10.54 7.78
N MET A 349 10.46 9.55 8.66
CA MET A 349 9.70 8.31 8.64
C MET A 349 8.59 8.33 9.68
N ILE A 350 7.32 8.32 9.24
CA ILE A 350 6.13 8.45 10.09
C ILE A 350 5.32 7.15 10.09
N THR A 351 5.98 6.03 10.38
CA THR A 351 5.33 4.72 10.47
C THR A 351 6.16 3.73 11.27
N LYS A 352 5.51 2.77 11.91
CA LYS A 352 6.17 1.55 12.36
C LYS A 352 6.50 0.66 11.16
N LEU A 353 7.45 -0.26 11.30
CA LEU A 353 7.75 -1.27 10.27
C LEU A 353 6.55 -2.19 10.04
N LYS A 354 5.93 -2.61 11.15
CA LYS A 354 4.72 -3.43 11.18
C LYS A 354 3.73 -2.81 12.14
N GLU A 355 2.48 -2.78 11.72
CA GLU A 355 1.33 -2.49 12.58
C GLU A 355 0.49 -3.76 12.62
N LYS A 356 -0.69 -3.79 11.99
CA LYS A 356 -1.38 -5.08 11.71
C LYS A 356 -0.68 -5.88 10.61
N ASN A 357 -0.32 -5.18 9.53
CA ASN A 357 0.42 -5.69 8.38
C ASN A 357 1.77 -4.99 8.26
N GLU A 358 2.65 -5.50 7.39
CA GLU A 358 3.87 -4.79 7.03
C GLU A 358 3.53 -3.44 6.40
N LYS A 359 4.08 -2.36 6.96
CA LYS A 359 3.90 -0.98 6.47
C LYS A 359 5.16 -0.46 5.78
N CYS A 360 6.33 -0.92 6.21
CA CYS A 360 7.64 -0.55 5.69
C CYS A 360 8.67 -1.63 6.07
N VAL A 361 9.63 -1.93 5.20
CA VAL A 361 10.77 -2.78 5.57
C VAL A 361 11.83 -1.95 6.32
N LEU A 362 12.67 -2.61 7.11
CA LEU A 362 13.86 -1.98 7.66
C LEU A 362 14.83 -1.71 6.51
N TYR A 363 15.07 -0.44 6.20
CA TYR A 363 15.88 -0.04 5.03
C TYR A 363 17.21 0.61 5.41
N TRP A 364 17.50 0.78 6.71
CA TRP A 364 18.77 1.29 7.21
C TRP A 364 19.50 0.18 8.01
N PRO A 365 20.83 0.23 8.09
CA PRO A 365 21.60 -0.78 8.80
C PRO A 365 21.66 -0.47 10.30
N GLU A 366 22.06 -1.43 11.12
CA GLU A 366 22.37 -1.18 12.54
C GLU A 366 23.63 -0.31 12.69
N LYS A 367 24.66 -0.58 11.88
CA LYS A 367 25.93 0.16 11.87
C LYS A 367 26.42 0.53 10.48
N ARG A 368 26.49 -0.44 9.57
CA ARG A 368 26.94 -0.27 8.19
C ARG A 368 26.14 -1.16 7.25
N GLY A 369 25.74 -0.63 6.11
CA GLY A 369 25.01 -1.36 5.06
C GLY A 369 25.38 -0.82 3.67
N ILE A 370 25.33 -1.69 2.66
CA ILE A 370 25.56 -1.33 1.26
C ILE A 370 24.28 -1.60 0.49
N TYR A 371 23.77 -0.56 -0.19
CA TYR A 371 22.53 -0.58 -0.95
C TYR A 371 22.82 -0.14 -2.38
N GLY A 372 22.98 -1.12 -3.28
CA GLY A 372 23.51 -0.86 -4.62
C GLY A 372 24.94 -0.30 -4.55
N LYS A 373 25.11 0.97 -4.92
CA LYS A 373 26.42 1.67 -4.90
C LYS A 373 26.63 2.55 -3.66
N ILE A 374 25.60 2.65 -2.82
CA ILE A 374 25.58 3.61 -1.72
C ILE A 374 25.83 2.84 -0.43
N GLU A 375 26.91 3.19 0.24
CA GLU A 375 27.18 2.76 1.59
C GLU A 375 26.52 3.72 2.56
N VAL A 376 25.81 3.17 3.55
CA VAL A 376 25.16 3.93 4.63
C VAL A 376 25.79 3.51 5.95
N LEU A 377 26.30 4.48 6.68
CA LEU A 377 26.89 4.32 8.00
C LEU A 377 26.01 5.05 9.03
N VAL A 378 25.75 4.40 10.16
CA VAL A 378 25.10 5.02 11.32
C VAL A 378 26.20 5.58 12.21
N ASN A 379 26.29 6.90 12.30
CA ASN A 379 27.28 7.59 13.13
C ASN A 379 26.85 7.65 14.60
N SER A 380 25.59 7.99 14.83
CA SER A 380 25.01 8.11 16.17
C SER A 380 23.49 7.90 16.13
N ILE A 381 22.93 7.50 17.27
CA ILE A 381 21.51 7.32 17.50
C ILE A 381 21.14 8.13 18.74
N ARG A 382 20.07 8.92 18.68
CA ARG A 382 19.50 9.62 19.84
C ARG A 382 18.03 9.29 19.94
N GLU A 383 17.62 8.78 21.10
CA GLU A 383 16.23 8.50 21.42
C GLU A 383 15.58 9.75 22.04
N CYS A 384 14.54 10.25 21.40
CA CYS A 384 13.64 11.27 21.95
C CYS A 384 12.34 10.59 22.39
N GLU A 385 11.50 11.30 23.14
CA GLU A 385 10.26 10.74 23.72
C GLU A 385 9.32 10.09 22.70
N HIS A 386 9.24 10.65 21.47
CA HIS A 386 8.26 10.21 20.46
C HIS A 386 8.87 9.81 19.11
N TYR A 387 10.18 9.98 18.94
CA TYR A 387 10.90 9.60 17.75
C TYR A 387 12.37 9.30 18.06
N THR A 388 12.97 8.46 17.23
CA THR A 388 14.41 8.20 17.26
C THR A 388 15.08 8.95 16.12
N THR A 389 16.23 9.55 16.37
CA THR A 389 17.05 10.21 15.35
C THR A 389 18.33 9.42 15.09
N ARG A 390 18.80 9.40 13.85
CA ARG A 390 20.09 8.82 13.45
C ARG A 390 20.85 9.80 12.58
N SER A 391 22.10 10.07 12.95
CA SER A 391 23.04 10.75 12.07
C SER A 391 23.66 9.71 11.15
N LEU A 392 23.44 9.86 9.84
CA LEU A 392 23.90 8.93 8.83
C LEU A 392 24.98 9.56 7.95
N THR A 393 25.96 8.76 7.56
CA THR A 393 26.93 9.09 6.51
C THR A 393 26.65 8.22 5.29
N LEU A 394 26.34 8.85 4.16
CA LEU A 394 26.19 8.19 2.87
C LEU A 394 27.52 8.32 2.11
N LYS A 395 28.00 7.23 1.52
CA LYS A 395 29.20 7.22 0.66
C LYS A 395 28.89 6.58 -0.68
N CYS A 396 29.36 7.21 -1.75
CA CYS A 396 29.30 6.66 -3.10
C CYS A 396 30.55 7.11 -3.88
N GLY A 397 31.41 6.17 -4.25
CA GLY A 397 32.73 6.49 -4.78
C GLY A 397 33.54 7.32 -3.77
N ASN A 398 34.07 8.47 -4.22
CA ASN A 398 34.87 9.37 -3.39
C ASN A 398 34.05 10.47 -2.70
N GLN A 399 32.73 10.48 -2.88
CA GLN A 399 31.85 11.48 -2.29
C GLN A 399 31.24 10.95 -1.00
N THR A 400 31.07 11.86 -0.04
CA THR A 400 30.44 11.60 1.26
C THR A 400 29.40 12.67 1.54
N ARG A 401 28.24 12.27 2.07
CA ARG A 401 27.14 13.17 2.43
C ARG A 401 26.61 12.82 3.82
N LEU A 402 26.23 13.84 4.58
CA LEU A 402 25.57 13.68 5.87
C LEU A 402 24.05 13.74 5.67
N LEU A 403 23.32 12.89 6.40
CA LEU A 403 21.87 12.83 6.35
C LEU A 403 21.33 12.56 7.75
N GLN A 404 20.28 13.27 8.16
CA GLN A 404 19.56 12.99 9.40
C GLN A 404 18.32 12.13 9.14
N HIS A 405 18.15 11.05 9.89
CA HIS A 405 17.00 10.17 9.79
C HIS A 405 16.16 10.27 11.06
N TYR A 406 14.90 10.68 10.91
CA TYR A 406 13.92 10.76 11.98
C TYR A 406 12.91 9.62 11.84
N TRP A 407 12.73 8.84 12.91
CA TRP A 407 11.77 7.75 12.97
C TRP A 407 10.70 8.01 14.03
N TYR A 408 9.58 8.55 13.59
CA TYR A 408 8.40 8.83 14.41
C TYR A 408 7.48 7.61 14.48
N THR A 409 7.38 7.00 15.66
CA THR A 409 6.64 5.74 15.87
C THR A 409 5.33 5.91 16.65
N SER A 410 5.09 7.10 17.21
CA SER A 410 3.91 7.38 18.04
C SER A 410 2.63 7.65 17.24
N TRP A 411 2.67 7.66 15.90
CA TRP A 411 1.46 7.81 15.10
C TRP A 411 0.63 6.50 15.09
N PRO A 412 -0.60 6.47 15.61
CA PRO A 412 -1.42 5.26 15.67
C PRO A 412 -1.90 4.76 14.29
N ASP A 413 -2.09 3.44 14.16
CA ASP A 413 -2.66 2.84 12.93
C ASP A 413 -4.14 3.23 12.77
N HIS A 414 -4.51 3.73 11.59
CA HIS A 414 -5.86 4.18 11.22
C HIS A 414 -6.48 5.28 12.09
N LYS A 415 -5.66 6.08 12.81
CA LYS A 415 -6.11 7.24 13.58
C LYS A 415 -5.13 8.41 13.46
N THR A 416 -5.50 9.54 14.03
CA THR A 416 -4.61 10.66 14.32
C THR A 416 -4.03 10.53 15.74
N PRO A 417 -2.86 11.11 16.03
CA PRO A 417 -2.33 11.17 17.39
C PRO A 417 -3.28 11.94 18.32
N ASP A 418 -3.38 11.53 19.59
CA ASP A 418 -4.20 12.20 20.61
C ASP A 418 -3.71 13.62 20.93
N SER A 419 -2.43 13.90 20.64
CA SER A 419 -1.82 15.22 20.77
C SER A 419 -0.99 15.54 19.52
N ALA A 420 -1.10 16.78 19.05
CA ALA A 420 -0.27 17.30 17.96
C ALA A 420 1.12 17.77 18.44
N MET A 421 1.35 17.91 19.76
CA MET A 421 2.63 18.37 20.32
C MET A 421 3.85 17.60 19.78
N PRO A 422 3.83 16.25 19.72
CA PRO A 422 4.97 15.48 19.25
C PRO A 422 5.30 15.73 17.78
N LEU A 423 4.28 15.98 16.95
CA LEU A 423 4.45 16.27 15.53
C LEU A 423 5.06 17.67 15.34
N LEU A 424 4.58 18.65 16.11
CA LEU A 424 5.14 20.00 16.09
C LEU A 424 6.60 20.02 16.57
N GLN A 425 6.95 19.21 17.57
CA GLN A 425 8.34 19.07 18.00
C GLN A 425 9.21 18.43 16.91
N LEU A 426 8.74 17.33 16.30
CA LEU A 426 9.43 16.69 15.18
C LEU A 426 9.68 17.69 14.04
N MET A 427 8.66 18.49 13.68
CA MET A 427 8.78 19.52 12.65
C MET A 427 9.84 20.57 13.02
N ALA A 428 9.82 21.09 14.26
CA ALA A 428 10.79 22.09 14.71
C ALA A 428 12.23 21.58 14.67
N ASP A 429 12.46 20.33 15.08
CA ASP A 429 13.77 19.69 15.00
C ASP A 429 14.22 19.52 13.54
N VAL A 430 13.35 19.02 12.66
CA VAL A 430 13.64 18.84 11.23
C VAL A 430 13.99 20.17 10.56
N GLU A 431 13.27 21.24 10.87
CA GLU A 431 13.54 22.58 10.36
C GLU A 431 14.84 23.19 10.89
N THR A 432 15.27 22.77 12.09
CA THR A 432 16.56 23.17 12.65
C THR A 432 17.70 22.46 11.93
N ASP A 433 17.59 21.15 11.72
CA ASP A 433 18.59 20.36 10.99
C ASP A 433 18.68 20.76 9.52
N ARG A 434 17.53 21.07 8.89
CA ARG A 434 17.47 21.58 7.51
C ARG A 434 18.18 22.93 7.36
N ARG A 435 18.16 23.81 8.37
CA ARG A 435 18.81 25.13 8.31
C ARG A 435 20.30 25.09 8.64
N THR A 436 20.76 24.08 9.38
CA THR A 436 22.16 23.96 9.80
C THR A 436 23.02 23.21 8.79
N THR A 437 22.41 22.40 7.92
CA THR A 437 23.11 21.70 6.85
C THR A 437 23.33 22.60 5.62
N ALA A 438 24.47 22.41 4.94
CA ALA A 438 24.76 23.07 3.67
C ALA A 438 24.04 22.41 2.47
N ALA A 439 23.45 21.22 2.67
CA ALA A 439 22.76 20.49 1.61
C ALA A 439 21.37 21.11 1.34
N MET A 440 21.15 21.50 0.09
CA MET A 440 19.93 22.18 -0.39
C MET A 440 18.88 21.21 -0.97
N GLY A 441 19.05 19.91 -0.78
CA GLY A 441 18.14 18.89 -1.32
C GLY A 441 16.78 18.84 -0.62
N PRO A 442 15.76 18.21 -1.24
CA PRO A 442 14.45 17.99 -0.63
C PRO A 442 14.52 17.17 0.65
N VAL A 443 13.68 17.51 1.63
CA VAL A 443 13.40 16.62 2.77
C VAL A 443 12.55 15.45 2.28
N ILE A 444 13.03 14.22 2.45
CA ILE A 444 12.27 13.03 2.11
C ILE A 444 11.31 12.70 3.25
N VAL A 445 10.01 12.65 2.98
CA VAL A 445 8.99 12.29 3.96
C VAL A 445 8.26 11.05 3.49
N HIS A 446 8.16 10.04 4.35
CA HIS A 446 7.46 8.81 4.01
C HIS A 446 6.67 8.22 5.18
N CYS A 447 5.63 7.48 4.84
CA CYS A 447 4.89 6.62 5.75
C CYS A 447 4.81 5.22 5.12
N SER A 448 3.62 4.60 5.09
CA SER A 448 3.43 3.36 4.32
C SER A 448 3.12 3.65 2.85
N ALA A 449 2.04 4.38 2.57
CA ALA A 449 1.64 4.73 1.20
C ALA A 449 2.28 6.05 0.68
N GLY A 450 2.82 6.86 1.59
CA GLY A 450 3.43 8.14 1.23
C GLY A 450 2.44 9.25 0.91
N ILE A 451 1.22 9.20 1.46
CA ILE A 451 0.17 10.22 1.18
C ILE A 451 -0.61 10.70 2.42
N GLY A 452 -1.05 9.80 3.32
CA GLY A 452 -1.82 10.19 4.51
C GLY A 452 -1.00 10.96 5.56
N ARG A 453 -0.28 10.23 6.43
CA ARG A 453 0.61 10.83 7.46
C ARG A 453 1.68 11.75 6.87
N THR A 454 2.20 11.38 5.71
CA THR A 454 3.15 12.20 4.93
C THR A 454 2.53 13.55 4.56
N GLY A 455 1.29 13.55 4.06
CA GLY A 455 0.55 14.77 3.76
C GLY A 455 0.28 15.60 4.99
N CYS A 456 -0.11 14.99 6.13
CA CYS A 456 -0.29 15.74 7.37
C CYS A 456 0.98 16.46 7.82
N PHE A 457 2.12 15.77 7.84
CA PHE A 457 3.39 16.37 8.26
C PHE A 457 3.79 17.55 7.35
N ILE A 458 3.72 17.37 6.04
CA ILE A 458 4.09 18.43 5.09
C ILE A 458 3.10 19.60 5.18
N ALA A 459 1.79 19.34 5.23
CA ALA A 459 0.78 20.38 5.36
C ALA A 459 0.92 21.19 6.65
N THR A 460 1.16 20.52 7.79
CA THR A 460 1.45 21.20 9.05
C THR A 460 2.72 22.03 8.95
N THR A 461 3.78 21.51 8.33
CA THR A 461 5.04 22.26 8.14
C THR A 461 4.84 23.54 7.35
N ILE A 462 4.14 23.46 6.21
CA ILE A 462 3.82 24.62 5.37
C ILE A 462 2.90 25.59 6.11
N GLY A 463 1.85 25.09 6.77
CA GLY A 463 0.89 25.93 7.50
C GLY A 463 1.51 26.65 8.70
N CYS A 464 2.41 26.00 9.44
CA CYS A 464 3.16 26.62 10.53
C CYS A 464 4.04 27.76 9.99
N ARG A 465 4.69 27.57 8.84
CA ARG A 465 5.48 28.61 8.20
C ARG A 465 4.62 29.80 7.73
N GLN A 466 3.44 29.52 7.16
CA GLN A 466 2.49 30.56 6.75
C GLN A 466 1.98 31.36 7.96
N LEU A 467 1.60 30.69 9.06
CA LEU A 467 1.18 31.37 10.29
C LEU A 467 2.28 32.27 10.88
N GLN A 468 3.53 31.80 10.86
CA GLN A 468 4.67 32.58 11.36
C GLN A 468 4.92 33.85 10.56
N LEU A 469 4.77 33.79 9.23
CA LEU A 469 5.14 34.90 8.34
C LEU A 469 3.98 35.85 8.03
N GLU A 470 2.77 35.31 7.85
CA GLU A 470 1.60 36.08 7.38
C GLU A 470 0.55 36.29 8.48
N GLY A 471 0.61 35.54 9.59
CA GLY A 471 -0.43 35.56 10.62
C GLY A 471 -1.77 34.94 10.19
N VAL A 472 -1.83 34.32 9.01
CA VAL A 472 -2.97 33.58 8.47
C VAL A 472 -2.53 32.20 8.00
N VAL A 473 -3.47 31.30 7.73
CA VAL A 473 -3.18 30.00 7.12
C VAL A 473 -4.30 29.54 6.19
N ASP A 474 -3.95 29.00 5.03
CA ASP A 474 -4.91 28.44 4.08
C ASP A 474 -4.73 26.92 3.93
N VAL A 475 -5.31 26.17 4.86
CA VAL A 475 -5.19 24.70 4.89
C VAL A 475 -5.83 24.05 3.66
N LEU A 476 -6.88 24.67 3.11
CA LEU A 476 -7.55 24.21 1.88
C LEU A 476 -6.60 24.33 0.69
N SER A 477 -6.02 25.51 0.47
CA SER A 477 -5.06 25.76 -0.62
C SER A 477 -3.81 24.88 -0.47
N ILE A 478 -3.26 24.76 0.74
CA ILE A 478 -2.13 23.86 1.02
C ILE A 478 -2.48 22.42 0.62
N THR A 479 -3.65 21.92 1.03
CA THR A 479 -4.06 20.55 0.69
C THR A 479 -4.26 20.37 -0.81
N CYS A 480 -4.81 21.37 -1.49
CA CYS A 480 -4.97 21.37 -2.95
C CYS A 480 -3.61 21.33 -3.67
N GLN A 481 -2.64 22.14 -3.25
CA GLN A 481 -1.27 22.11 -3.76
C GLN A 481 -0.64 20.72 -3.58
N LEU A 482 -0.74 20.15 -2.38
CA LEU A 482 -0.18 18.84 -2.09
C LEU A 482 -0.80 17.75 -2.97
N ARG A 483 -2.11 17.81 -3.21
CA ARG A 483 -2.80 16.85 -4.09
C ARG A 483 -2.49 17.07 -5.56
N ALA A 484 -2.25 18.31 -5.98
CA ALA A 484 -1.74 18.60 -7.32
C ALA A 484 -0.36 17.93 -7.52
N ASP A 485 0.53 18.04 -6.53
CA ASP A 485 1.88 17.46 -6.60
C ASP A 485 1.88 15.93 -6.45
N ARG A 486 1.05 15.36 -5.56
CA ARG A 486 0.88 13.91 -5.37
C ARG A 486 -0.55 13.57 -4.98
N GLY A 487 -1.21 12.74 -5.77
CA GLY A 487 -2.59 12.32 -5.58
C GLY A 487 -2.84 11.69 -4.21
N GLY A 488 -3.88 12.15 -3.53
CA GLY A 488 -4.39 11.61 -2.27
C GLY A 488 -3.64 12.05 -1.03
N MET A 489 -2.77 13.06 -1.12
CA MET A 489 -2.17 13.70 0.05
C MET A 489 -3.26 14.15 1.04
N ILE A 490 -3.10 13.76 2.31
CA ILE A 490 -4.14 13.77 3.35
C ILE A 490 -5.35 12.92 2.92
N GLN A 491 -5.48 11.74 3.54
CA GLN A 491 -6.38 10.69 3.06
C GLN A 491 -7.77 10.69 3.69
N THR A 492 -7.94 11.24 4.91
CA THR A 492 -9.21 11.18 5.63
C THR A 492 -9.59 12.53 6.23
N GLY A 493 -10.89 12.71 6.51
CA GLY A 493 -11.40 13.93 7.15
C GLY A 493 -10.79 14.16 8.53
N GLU A 494 -10.54 13.09 9.29
CA GLU A 494 -9.87 13.17 10.60
C GLU A 494 -8.43 13.63 10.47
N GLN A 495 -7.72 13.23 9.41
CA GLN A 495 -6.36 13.71 9.14
C GLN A 495 -6.35 15.20 8.79
N TYR A 496 -7.33 15.66 8.01
CA TYR A 496 -7.49 17.07 7.67
C TYR A 496 -7.85 17.92 8.90
N GLU A 497 -8.75 17.41 9.74
CA GLU A 497 -9.08 17.99 11.04
C GLU A 497 -7.86 18.07 11.96
N PHE A 498 -7.07 16.99 12.03
CA PHE A 498 -5.85 16.97 12.83
C PHE A 498 -4.80 17.99 12.38
N VAL A 499 -4.68 18.27 11.08
CA VAL A 499 -3.82 19.36 10.59
C VAL A 499 -4.29 20.70 11.15
N HIS A 500 -5.60 20.97 11.20
CA HIS A 500 -6.14 22.18 11.83
C HIS A 500 -5.83 22.23 13.32
N HIS A 501 -6.06 21.15 14.06
CA HIS A 501 -5.73 21.07 15.49
C HIS A 501 -4.24 21.33 15.75
N ALA A 502 -3.35 20.78 14.92
CA ALA A 502 -1.91 21.01 15.03
C ALA A 502 -1.55 22.49 14.80
N LEU A 503 -2.17 23.13 13.82
CA LEU A 503 -1.96 24.54 13.51
C LEU A 503 -2.52 25.46 14.60
N THR A 504 -3.69 25.15 15.17
CA THR A 504 -4.25 25.86 16.32
C THR A 504 -3.33 25.78 17.54
N LEU A 505 -2.80 24.60 17.83
CA LEU A 505 -1.86 24.40 18.93
C LEU A 505 -0.55 25.17 18.71
N PHE A 506 -0.06 25.20 17.48
CA PHE A 506 1.12 25.96 17.11
C PHE A 506 0.90 27.48 17.24
N GLU A 507 -0.25 27.98 16.77
CA GLU A 507 -0.64 29.38 16.90
C GLU A 507 -0.70 29.82 18.37
N ALA A 508 -1.28 29.00 19.25
CA ALA A 508 -1.34 29.29 20.69
C ALA A 508 0.06 29.46 21.32
N ARG A 509 1.06 28.70 20.86
CA ARG A 509 2.46 28.85 21.31
C ARG A 509 3.09 30.14 20.79
N LEU A 510 2.84 30.50 19.53
CA LEU A 510 3.35 31.76 18.97
C LEU A 510 2.83 32.97 19.75
N SER A 511 1.53 32.99 20.07
CA SER A 511 0.94 34.05 20.90
C SER A 511 1.61 34.17 22.28
N ALA A 512 1.82 33.03 22.95
CA ALA A 512 2.48 32.98 24.26
C ALA A 512 3.93 33.50 24.23
N GLU A 513 4.68 33.26 23.15
CA GLU A 513 6.04 33.76 22.97
C GLU A 513 6.07 35.27 22.65
N THR A 514 5.04 35.79 21.96
CA THR A 514 4.93 37.21 21.59
C THR A 514 4.28 38.10 22.66
N GLY A 515 3.79 37.53 23.76
CA GLY A 515 3.13 38.29 24.84
C GLY A 515 1.82 38.97 24.44
N GLN A 516 1.16 38.49 23.38
CA GLN A 516 -0.13 38.97 22.88
C GLN A 516 -1.29 38.06 23.27
#